data_AF-A0A6G2DAU4-F1
#
_entry.id   AF-A0A6G2DAU4-F1
#
_cell.length_a   1.000
_cell.length_b   1.000
_cell.length_c   1.000
_cell.angle_alpha   90.00
_cell.angle_beta   90.00
_cell.angle_gamma   90.00
#
_symmetry.space_group_name_H-M   'P 1'
#
loop_
_entity.id
_entity.type
_entity.pdbx_description
1 polymer ?
#
loop_
_entity_poly.entity_id
_entity_poly.type
_entity_poly.pdbx_seq_one_letter_code
_entity_poly.pdbx_strand_id
1 'polypeptide(L)'
;MQNRPIIIGVTGGSGGGKTSVSRAILSHFPDEKISMIEHDSYYKDQSHLTFEERVKTNYDHPFAFDTDLMIEQIKELLAGRPVDIPTYDYT
;
A
#
# COMPACT_ATOMS: atom_id res chain seq x y z
N MET A 1 -20.21 20.25 -6.47
CA MET A 1 -18.98 19.62 -6.99
C MET A 1 -18.71 18.40 -6.13
N GLN A 2 -18.48 17.22 -6.73
CA GLN A 2 -18.05 16.06 -5.96
C GLN A 2 -16.61 16.32 -5.51
N ASN A 3 -16.34 16.30 -4.20
CA ASN A 3 -14.98 16.35 -3.67
C ASN A 3 -14.28 15.03 -4.05
N ARG A 4 -13.52 15.06 -5.15
CA ARG A 4 -12.72 13.92 -5.58
C ARG A 4 -11.47 13.83 -4.71
N PRO A 5 -11.14 12.65 -4.14
CA PRO A 5 -9.91 12.47 -3.39
C PRO A 5 -8.66 12.82 -4.22
N ILE A 6 -7.64 13.35 -3.55
CA ILE A 6 -6.32 13.59 -4.14
C ILE A 6 -5.42 12.43 -3.76
N ILE A 7 -4.65 11.91 -4.72
CA ILE A 7 -3.67 10.85 -4.48
C ILE A 7 -2.28 11.47 -4.49
N ILE A 8 -1.52 11.20 -3.44
CA ILE A 8 -0.13 11.60 -3.30
C ILE A 8 0.72 10.32 -3.23
N GLY A 9 1.55 10.09 -4.24
CA GLY A 9 2.49 8.98 -4.27
C GLY A 9 3.80 9.35 -3.56
N VAL A 10 4.19 8.58 -2.54
CA VAL A 10 5.48 8.72 -1.85
C VAL A 10 6.37 7.53 -2.22
N THR A 11 7.45 7.79 -2.94
CA THR A 11 8.34 6.75 -3.50
C THR A 11 9.81 6.98 -3.11
N GLY A 12 10.64 5.95 -3.22
CA GLY A 12 12.05 5.94 -2.84
C GLY A 12 12.54 4.58 -2.34
N GLY A 13 13.86 4.42 -2.23
CA GLY A 13 14.47 3.18 -1.75
C GLY A 13 14.07 2.79 -0.32
N SER A 14 14.26 1.52 0.03
CA SER A 14 14.12 1.06 1.43
C SER A 14 15.05 1.86 2.35
N GLY A 15 14.59 2.16 3.57
CA GLY A 15 15.31 3.02 4.51
C GLY A 15 15.36 4.51 4.16
N GLY A 16 14.80 4.95 3.02
CA GLY A 16 14.82 6.34 2.57
C GLY A 16 13.87 7.31 3.31
N GLY A 17 13.24 6.89 4.41
CA GLY A 17 12.39 7.76 5.23
C GLY A 17 10.96 7.98 4.74
N LYS A 18 10.49 7.25 3.71
CA LYS A 18 9.12 7.37 3.15
C LYS A 18 8.03 7.31 4.22
N THR A 19 8.08 6.27 5.06
CA THR A 19 7.10 6.05 6.13
C THR A 19 7.15 7.17 7.17
N SER A 20 8.35 7.63 7.53
CA SER A 20 8.54 8.74 8.47
C SER A 20 7.95 10.04 7.94
N VAL A 21 8.21 10.37 6.68
CA VAL A 21 7.65 11.57 6.03
C VAL A 21 6.13 11.48 5.92
N SER A 22 5.61 10.33 5.47
CA SER A 22 4.16 10.13 5.32
C SER A 22 3.44 10.27 6.67
N ARG A 23 3.99 9.67 7.74
CA ARG A 23 3.46 9.81 9.10
C ARG A 23 3.55 11.25 9.62
N ALA A 24 4.65 11.96 9.34
CA ALA A 24 4.79 13.36 9.73
C ALA A 24 3.74 14.25 9.06
N ILE A 25 3.41 14.00 7.78
CA ILE A 25 2.32 14.68 7.08
C ILE A 25 0.98 14.39 7.75
N LEU A 26 0.66 13.12 8.02
CA LEU A 26 -0.60 12.76 8.69
C LEU A 26 -0.75 13.45 10.05
N SER A 27 0.31 13.44 10.86
CA SER A 27 0.31 14.08 12.18
C SER A 27 0.16 15.61 12.12
N HIS A 28 0.52 16.25 11.00
CA HIS A 28 0.39 17.69 10.83
C HIS A 28 -1.03 18.13 10.48
N PHE A 29 -1.86 17.21 9.97
CA PHE A 29 -3.25 17.47 9.56
C PHE A 29 -4.24 16.52 10.26
N PRO A 30 -4.35 16.58 11.60
CA PRO A 30 -5.12 15.59 12.37
C PRO A 30 -6.64 15.65 12.10
N ASP A 31 -7.16 16.80 11.69
CA ASP A 31 -8.59 17.01 11.43
C ASP A 31 -8.99 16.76 9.96
N GLU A 32 -8.02 16.44 9.11
CA GLU A 32 -8.25 16.19 7.69
C GLU A 32 -8.52 14.71 7.40
N LYS A 33 -9.32 14.45 6.37
CA LYS A 33 -9.65 13.09 5.94
C LYS A 33 -8.54 12.53 5.06
N ILE A 34 -7.44 12.13 5.68
CA ILE A 34 -6.29 11.52 5.01
C ILE A 34 -6.19 10.05 5.40
N SER A 35 -5.98 9.19 4.41
CA SER A 35 -5.70 7.77 4.61
C SER A 35 -4.38 7.41 3.95
N MET A 36 -3.60 6.55 4.62
CA MET A 36 -2.34 6.04 4.11
C MET A 36 -2.54 4.61 3.61
N ILE A 37 -2.06 4.35 2.39
CA ILE A 37 -2.06 3.01 1.79
C ILE A 37 -0.59 2.67 1.52
N GLU A 38 -0.14 1.56 2.08
CA GLU A 38 1.23 1.08 1.90
C GLU A 38 1.25 0.06 0.75
N HIS A 39 2.17 0.20 -0.21
CA HIS A 39 2.27 -0.75 -1.32
C HIS A 39 2.63 -2.16 -0.84
N ASP A 40 3.38 -2.26 0.26
CA ASP A 40 3.77 -3.51 0.91
C ASP A 40 2.57 -4.31 1.43
N SER A 41 1.41 -3.68 1.66
CA SER A 41 0.16 -4.40 1.95
C SER A 41 -0.27 -5.32 0.80
N TYR A 42 0.19 -5.06 -0.43
CA TYR A 42 -0.22 -5.77 -1.64
C TYR A 42 0.81 -6.80 -2.09
N TYR A 43 1.65 -7.34 -1.21
CA TYR A 43 2.39 -8.55 -1.58
C TYR A 43 1.42 -9.68 -1.95
N LYS A 44 1.74 -10.40 -3.01
CA LYS A 44 0.96 -11.56 -3.43
C LYS A 44 0.97 -12.62 -2.33
N ASP A 45 -0.19 -13.21 -2.09
CA ASP A 45 -0.33 -14.27 -1.11
C ASP A 45 0.53 -15.49 -1.51
N GLN A 46 1.43 -15.87 -0.60
CA GLN A 46 2.28 -17.06 -0.72
C GLN A 46 1.95 -18.10 0.35
N SER A 47 0.77 -18.01 0.98
CA SER A 47 0.28 -18.97 1.98
C SER A 47 0.35 -20.42 1.50
N HIS A 48 0.14 -20.63 0.19
CA HIS A 48 0.21 -21.91 -0.51
C HIS A 48 1.64 -22.47 -0.69
N LEU A 49 2.69 -21.66 -0.54
CA LEU A 49 4.08 -22.08 -0.65
C LEU A 49 4.66 -22.49 0.71
N THR A 50 5.59 -23.45 0.67
CA THR A 50 6.40 -23.81 1.84
C THR A 50 7.37 -22.68 2.20
N PHE A 51 7.87 -22.67 3.44
CA PHE A 51 8.85 -21.67 3.88
C PHE A 51 10.12 -21.66 2.99
N GLU A 52 10.62 -22.84 2.62
CA GLU A 52 11.81 -22.97 1.74
C GLU A 52 11.58 -22.39 0.34
N GLU A 53 10.35 -22.40 -0.14
CA GLU A 53 9.97 -21.78 -1.42
C GLU A 53 9.81 -20.27 -1.27
N ARG A 54 9.16 -19.80 -0.19
CA ARG A 54 9.00 -18.36 0.09
C ARG A 54 10.32 -17.61 0.19
N VAL A 55 11.36 -18.23 0.75
CA VAL A 55 12.70 -17.63 0.86
C VAL A 55 13.36 -17.40 -0.51
N LYS A 56 12.92 -18.11 -1.56
CA LYS A 56 13.42 -17.92 -2.94
C LYS A 56 12.74 -16.76 -3.67
N THR A 57 11.66 -16.22 -3.12
CA THR A 57 10.95 -15.08 -3.69
C THR A 57 11.80 -13.82 -3.58
N ASN A 58 11.96 -13.10 -4.69
CA ASN A 58 12.50 -11.74 -4.68
C ASN A 58 11.37 -10.74 -4.41
N TYR A 59 11.24 -10.31 -3.15
CA TYR A 59 10.20 -9.36 -2.72
C TYR A 59 10.44 -7.93 -3.25
N ASP A 60 11.64 -7.60 -3.73
CA ASP A 60 11.91 -6.31 -4.38
C ASP A 60 11.48 -6.31 -5.87
N HIS A 61 11.10 -7.47 -6.42
CA HIS A 61 10.68 -7.55 -7.82
C HIS A 61 9.26 -7.00 -7.98
N PRO A 62 8.95 -6.19 -9.03
CA PRO A 62 7.60 -5.66 -9.24
C PRO A 62 6.48 -6.72 -9.28
N PHE A 63 6.80 -7.95 -9.67
CA PHE A 63 5.84 -9.07 -9.73
C PHE A 63 5.51 -9.70 -8.39
N ALA A 64 6.24 -9.36 -7.32
CA ALA A 64 5.92 -9.77 -5.96
C ALA A 64 4.64 -9.11 -5.44
N PHE A 65 4.20 -8.02 -6.07
CA PHE A 65 3.03 -7.24 -5.68
C PHE A 65 1.81 -7.57 -6.57
N ASP A 66 0.63 -7.52 -5.97
CA ASP A 66 -0.67 -7.47 -6.64
C ASP A 66 -1.04 -6.02 -6.96
N THR A 67 -0.27 -5.43 -7.87
CA THR A 67 -0.44 -4.04 -8.28
C THR A 67 -1.77 -3.81 -9.01
N ASP A 68 -2.31 -4.84 -9.67
CA ASP A 68 -3.62 -4.76 -10.33
C ASP A 68 -4.75 -4.56 -9.31
N LEU A 69 -4.74 -5.34 -8.21
CA LEU A 69 -5.67 -5.14 -7.09
C LEU A 69 -5.52 -3.74 -6.48
N MET A 70 -4.29 -3.27 -6.26
CA MET A 70 -4.07 -1.91 -5.73
C MET A 70 -4.67 -0.84 -6.65
N ILE A 71 -4.47 -0.96 -7.96
CA ILE A 71 -5.02 -0.02 -8.95
C ILE A 71 -6.56 -0.06 -8.94
N GLU A 72 -7.15 -1.24 -8.86
CA GLU A 72 -8.60 -1.41 -8.73
C GLU A 72 -9.12 -0.70 -7.48
N GLN A 73 -8.55 -0.99 -6.32
CA GLN A 73 -8.98 -0.40 -5.06
C GLN A 73 -8.78 1.12 -5.01
N ILE A 74 -7.71 1.65 -5.60
CA ILE A 74 -7.51 3.10 -5.76
C ILE A 74 -8.63 3.72 -6.61
N LYS A 75 -9.07 3.05 -7.69
CA LYS A 75 -10.17 3.55 -8.53
C LYS A 75 -11.51 3.55 -7.78
N GLU A 76 -11.76 2.53 -6.95
CA GLU A 76 -12.94 2.45 -6.09
C GLU A 76 -12.96 3.61 -5.07
N LEU A 77 -11.83 3.86 -4.42
CA LEU A 77 -11.66 4.99 -3.48
C LEU A 77 -11.87 6.35 -4.15
N LEU A 78 -11.32 6.54 -5.35
CA LEU A 78 -11.55 7.75 -6.15
C LEU A 78 -13.02 7.95 -6.52
N ALA A 79 -13.80 6.87 -6.60
CA ALA A 79 -15.23 6.89 -6.83
C ALA A 79 -16.06 6.99 -5.54
N GLY A 80 -15.41 7.13 -4.38
CA GLY A 80 -16.07 7.23 -3.07
C GLY A 80 -16.62 5.91 -2.54
N ARG A 81 -16.16 4.77 -3.06
CA ARG A 81 -16.55 3.44 -2.60
C ARG A 81 -15.49 2.90 -1.63
N PRO A 82 -15.90 2.30 -0.49
CA PRO A 82 -14.97 1.71 0.46
C PRO A 82 -14.31 0.46 -0.12
N VAL A 83 -13.11 0.14 0.37
CA VAL A 83 -12.34 -1.06 -0.01
C VAL A 83 -11.70 -1.68 1.24
N ASP A 84 -11.48 -2.98 1.19
CA ASP A 84 -10.72 -3.69 2.22
C ASP A 84 -9.25 -3.82 1.77
N ILE A 85 -8.39 -3.00 2.37
CA ILE A 85 -6.95 -3.03 2.10
C ILE A 85 -6.38 -4.32 2.71
N PRO A 86 -5.61 -5.14 1.95
CA PRO A 86 -5.01 -6.33 2.51
C PRO A 86 -4.02 -5.99 3.64
N THR A 87 -3.90 -6.90 4.60
CA THR A 87 -2.89 -6.78 5.66
C THR A 87 -1.79 -7.80 5.38
N TYR A 88 -0.58 -7.32 5.17
CA TYR A 88 0.58 -8.20 5.07
C TYR A 88 1.10 -8.52 6.47
N ASP A 89 1.13 -9.81 6.81
CA ASP A 89 1.69 -10.30 8.05
C ASP A 89 3.18 -10.57 7.88
N TYR A 90 3.99 -9.93 8.71
CA TYR A 90 5.46 -10.09 8.73
C TYR A 90 5.92 -11.18 9.70
N THR A 91 5.00 -11.90 10.36
CA THR A 91 5.29 -12.94 11.36
C THR A 91 5.31 -14.36 10.81
#